data_AF-A0A834A702-F1
#
_entry.id   AF-A0A834A702-F1
#
_cell.length_a   1.000
_cell.length_b   1.000
_cell.length_c   1.000
_cell.angle_alpha   90.00
_cell.angle_beta   90.00
_cell.angle_gamma   90.00
#
_symmetry.space_group_name_H-M   'P 1'
#
loop_
_entity.id
_entity.type
_entity.pdbx_description
1 polymer ?
#
loop_
_entity_poly.entity_id
_entity_poly.type
_entity_poly.pdbx_seq_one_letter_code
_entity_poly.pdbx_strand_id
1 'polypeptide(L)'
;MAGGGDPRVLSTRHLLLLLATLPLATPGINRSAAAWTQEKNYHQPAILNSSSLQQVAEGTSISGMWQHDLRPLLIERYPGSPGSYAVRQHIMQRIQRLQADWVLEVDTFLGQTPYGYRSFSNIISTLNPAARRHLVLACHYDSKFFHHWDNRVFVGATDSAVPCAMMLELARALDKQLLSLKNASDSKPDLSLQLIFFDGEEAFLHWSPQDSLYGSRHLAAKMASTPHPPGARDTNQLHGMVSLGSIRGAAAAGAASQEAKTKAN
;
A
#
# COMPACT_ATOMS: atom_id res chain seq x y z
N MET A 1 9.59 24.83 76.02
CA MET A 1 9.79 25.39 74.67
C MET A 1 10.42 24.31 73.80
N ALA A 2 9.83 24.06 72.62
CA ALA A 2 10.27 23.23 71.47
C ALA A 2 10.75 21.79 71.79
N GLY A 3 10.02 20.70 71.49
CA GLY A 3 9.57 20.24 70.15
C GLY A 3 10.71 19.41 69.54
N GLY A 4 10.77 18.06 69.62
CA GLY A 4 9.81 17.03 69.18
C GLY A 4 10.20 16.63 67.74
N GLY A 5 10.55 15.40 67.35
CA GLY A 5 10.45 14.05 67.89
C GLY A 5 10.34 13.13 66.65
N ASP A 6 11.40 12.37 66.36
CA ASP A 6 11.62 11.57 65.14
C ASP A 6 10.81 10.24 65.16
N PRO A 7 10.81 9.40 64.10
CA PRO A 7 9.63 8.91 63.41
C PRO A 7 9.29 7.45 63.78
N ARG A 8 8.15 6.91 63.31
CA ARG A 8 7.96 5.47 63.03
C ARG A 8 6.54 5.19 62.47
N VAL A 9 6.53 4.41 61.38
CA VAL A 9 5.73 3.17 61.18
C VAL A 9 4.36 3.22 60.46
N LEU A 10 4.38 2.58 59.27
CA LEU A 10 3.45 1.62 58.63
C LEU A 10 1.99 2.00 58.22
N SER A 11 1.77 1.89 56.90
CA SER A 11 0.74 1.09 56.21
C SER A 11 -0.74 1.24 56.59
N THR A 12 -1.58 1.60 55.61
CA THR A 12 -2.89 0.94 55.39
C THR A 12 -3.43 1.22 53.97
N ARG A 13 -4.01 0.17 53.39
CA ARG A 13 -4.64 0.10 52.07
C ARG A 13 -6.14 0.42 52.14
N HIS A 14 -6.67 0.92 51.01
CA HIS A 14 -8.05 0.82 50.49
C HIS A 14 -9.12 1.83 50.96
N LEU A 15 -9.65 2.59 50.00
CA LEU A 15 -11.10 2.74 49.82
C LEU A 15 -11.45 2.92 48.34
N LEU A 16 -12.18 1.94 47.80
CA LEU A 16 -12.90 1.95 46.52
C LEU A 16 -14.15 2.85 46.60
N LEU A 17 -14.57 3.44 45.48
CA LEU A 17 -15.97 3.49 44.97
C LEU A 17 -15.97 4.28 43.63
N LEU A 18 -16.13 3.60 42.48
CA LEU A 18 -17.39 3.40 41.75
C LEU A 18 -18.02 4.72 41.25
N LEU A 19 -17.74 5.07 39.99
CA LEU A 19 -18.64 5.89 39.19
C LEU A 19 -19.10 5.11 37.97
N ALA A 20 -20.35 4.68 38.12
CA ALA A 20 -21.30 4.13 37.18
C ALA A 20 -21.00 4.28 35.68
N THR A 21 -21.06 3.14 35.02
CA THR A 21 -21.48 2.95 33.64
C THR A 21 -22.78 3.70 33.33
N LEU A 22 -22.72 4.68 32.44
CA LEU A 22 -23.87 5.21 31.72
C LEU A 22 -23.57 5.08 30.22
N PRO A 23 -24.29 4.24 29.47
CA PRO A 23 -24.25 4.30 28.02
C PRO A 23 -24.99 5.59 27.62
N LEU A 24 -24.24 6.65 27.32
CA LEU A 24 -24.77 7.76 26.55
C LEU A 24 -25.12 7.19 25.16
N ALA A 25 -26.39 6.87 24.98
CA ALA A 25 -26.98 6.67 23.67
C ALA A 25 -26.73 7.94 22.87
N THR A 26 -25.74 7.90 21.98
CA THR A 26 -25.50 9.00 21.05
C THR A 26 -26.65 9.01 20.05
N PRO A 27 -27.31 10.16 19.84
CA PRO A 27 -28.39 10.26 18.89
C PRO A 27 -27.85 9.93 17.51
N GLY A 28 -28.62 9.14 16.75
CA GLY A 28 -28.23 8.55 15.48
C GLY A 28 -27.45 9.51 14.60
N ILE A 29 -26.15 9.23 14.46
CA ILE A 29 -25.30 9.90 13.48
C ILE A 29 -25.87 9.54 12.12
N ASN A 30 -26.42 10.56 11.47
CA ASN A 30 -26.84 10.54 10.09
C ASN A 30 -25.63 10.06 9.26
N ARG A 31 -25.65 8.79 8.81
CA ARG A 31 -24.55 8.15 8.07
C ARG A 31 -24.46 8.75 6.66
N SER A 32 -24.04 10.01 6.57
CA SER A 32 -23.65 10.67 5.33
C SER A 32 -22.25 10.21 4.91
N ALA A 33 -21.88 10.44 3.65
CA ALA A 33 -20.62 9.97 3.03
C ALA A 33 -19.34 10.29 3.83
N ALA A 34 -19.34 11.32 4.67
CA ALA A 34 -18.26 11.66 5.60
C ALA A 34 -17.97 10.56 6.65
N ALA A 35 -18.93 9.66 6.92
CA ALA A 35 -18.80 8.65 7.97
C ALA A 35 -17.84 7.51 7.61
N TRP A 36 -17.79 7.08 6.34
CA TRP A 36 -16.99 5.91 5.96
C TRP A 36 -15.51 6.24 5.68
N THR A 37 -15.24 7.43 5.13
CA THR A 37 -13.88 7.88 4.81
C THR A 37 -13.02 8.08 6.06
N GLN A 38 -13.66 8.29 7.21
CA GLN A 38 -13.04 8.42 8.53
C GLN A 38 -12.81 7.09 9.24
N GLU A 39 -13.39 5.98 8.79
CA GLU A 39 -13.25 4.67 9.46
C GLU A 39 -11.78 4.21 9.56
N LYS A 40 -10.91 4.65 8.64
CA LYS A 40 -9.47 4.39 8.70
C LYS A 40 -8.79 4.95 9.94
N ASN A 41 -9.32 6.03 10.52
CA ASN A 41 -8.76 6.67 11.72
C ASN A 41 -9.03 5.85 13.00
N TYR A 42 -10.02 4.97 12.96
CA TYR A 42 -10.44 4.16 14.11
C TYR A 42 -10.17 2.67 13.92
N HIS A 43 -9.65 2.27 12.76
CA HIS A 43 -9.40 0.87 12.44
C HIS A 43 -8.37 0.26 13.39
N GLN A 44 -8.69 -0.89 13.97
CA GLN A 44 -7.82 -1.63 14.87
C GLN A 44 -7.36 -2.93 14.20
N PRO A 45 -6.09 -3.33 14.36
CA PRO A 45 -5.61 -4.60 13.85
C PRO A 45 -6.23 -5.76 14.66
N ALA A 46 -6.58 -6.85 13.98
CA ALA A 46 -6.79 -8.13 14.62
C ALA A 46 -5.43 -8.79 14.86
N ILE A 47 -4.92 -8.71 16.08
CA ILE A 47 -3.57 -9.20 16.42
C ILE A 47 -3.55 -10.74 16.36
N LEU A 48 -2.56 -11.29 15.66
CA LEU A 48 -2.35 -12.73 15.54
C LEU A 48 -1.75 -13.31 16.82
N ASN A 49 -2.20 -14.50 17.21
CA ASN A 49 -1.56 -15.27 18.28
C ASN A 49 -0.29 -15.97 17.76
N SER A 50 0.51 -16.56 18.66
CA SER A 50 1.78 -17.20 18.32
C SER A 50 1.66 -18.32 17.27
N SER A 51 0.60 -19.12 17.33
CA SER A 51 0.38 -20.20 16.35
C SER A 51 0.08 -19.66 14.96
N SER A 52 -0.76 -18.63 14.86
CA SER A 52 -1.04 -17.95 13.59
C SER A 52 0.19 -17.22 13.04
N LEU A 53 1.01 -16.61 13.90
CA LEU A 53 2.28 -15.99 13.49
C LEU A 53 3.25 -17.02 12.92
N GLN A 54 3.39 -18.16 13.59
CA GLN A 54 4.22 -19.26 13.10
C GLN A 54 3.72 -19.78 11.75
N GLN A 55 2.40 -19.98 11.59
CA GLN A 55 1.81 -20.42 10.33
C GLN A 55 2.09 -19.44 9.18
N VAL A 56 2.02 -18.13 9.44
CA VAL A 56 2.34 -17.11 8.42
C VAL A 56 3.84 -17.13 8.09
N ALA A 57 4.70 -17.25 9.09
CA ALA A 57 6.15 -17.31 8.90
C ALA A 57 6.59 -18.56 8.10
N GLU A 58 5.95 -19.71 8.34
CA GLU A 58 6.21 -20.96 7.61
C GLU A 58 5.58 -20.97 6.20
N GLY A 59 4.56 -20.12 5.96
CA GLY A 59 3.87 -20.02 4.67
C GLY A 59 4.63 -19.26 3.58
N THR A 60 5.67 -18.52 3.95
CA THR A 60 6.55 -17.81 2.99
C THR A 60 7.80 -18.61 2.65
N SER A 61 8.30 -18.47 1.42
CA SER A 61 9.51 -19.12 0.95
C SER A 61 10.46 -18.11 0.31
N ILE A 62 11.54 -17.76 1.02
CA ILE A 62 12.53 -16.81 0.52
C ILE A 62 13.25 -17.33 -0.74
N SER A 63 13.52 -18.64 -0.83
CA SER A 63 14.12 -19.26 -2.01
C SER A 63 13.15 -19.27 -3.20
N GLY A 64 11.87 -19.55 -2.93
CA GLY A 64 10.80 -19.45 -3.92
C GLY A 64 10.67 -18.03 -4.48
N MET A 65 10.57 -17.03 -3.59
CA MET A 65 10.54 -15.61 -3.97
C MET A 65 11.79 -15.23 -4.77
N TRP A 66 12.99 -15.63 -4.34
CA TRP A 66 14.24 -15.32 -5.03
C TRP A 66 14.23 -15.84 -6.47
N GLN A 67 13.87 -17.12 -6.65
CA GLN A 67 13.93 -17.79 -7.95
C GLN A 67 12.83 -17.33 -8.90
N HIS A 68 11.61 -17.17 -8.39
CA HIS A 68 10.41 -17.01 -9.22
C HIS A 68 9.92 -15.58 -9.32
N ASP A 69 10.21 -14.71 -8.35
CA ASP A 69 9.70 -13.35 -8.31
C ASP A 69 10.82 -12.30 -8.40
N LEU A 70 11.96 -12.48 -7.72
CA LEU A 70 13.05 -11.49 -7.74
C LEU A 70 13.97 -11.61 -8.96
N ARG A 71 14.52 -12.80 -9.23
CA ARG A 71 15.52 -12.98 -10.30
C ARG A 71 15.03 -12.47 -11.67
N PRO A 72 13.77 -12.68 -12.09
CA PRO A 72 13.25 -12.13 -13.36
C PRO A 72 13.20 -10.59 -13.41
N LEU A 73 13.16 -9.94 -12.24
CA LEU A 73 13.13 -8.47 -12.13
C LEU A 73 14.54 -7.86 -12.16
N LEU A 74 15.60 -8.63 -11.90
CA LEU A 74 17.00 -8.17 -11.87
C LEU A 74 17.59 -7.97 -13.28
N ILE A 75 16.88 -7.19 -14.09
CA ILE A 75 17.26 -6.73 -15.42
C ILE A 75 17.14 -5.21 -15.49
N GLU A 76 17.78 -4.59 -16.47
CA GLU A 76 17.57 -3.18 -16.80
C GLU A 76 16.12 -2.98 -17.29
N ARG A 77 15.39 -2.06 -16.67
CA ARG A 77 13.93 -1.93 -16.85
C ARG A 77 13.43 -0.49 -16.69
N TYR A 78 14.21 0.50 -17.15
CA TYR A 78 13.78 1.90 -17.18
C TYR A 78 12.54 2.10 -18.09
N PRO A 79 11.75 3.17 -17.91
CA PRO A 79 10.48 3.33 -18.62
C PRO A 79 10.65 3.37 -20.14
N GLY A 80 9.84 2.57 -20.83
CA GLY A 80 9.88 2.38 -22.29
C GLY A 80 10.91 1.36 -22.80
N SER A 81 11.77 0.79 -21.94
CA SER A 81 12.71 -0.26 -22.34
C SER A 81 12.03 -1.62 -22.59
N PRO A 82 12.66 -2.54 -23.33
CA PRO A 82 12.21 -3.93 -23.42
C PRO A 82 12.10 -4.62 -22.06
N GLY A 83 12.99 -4.29 -21.11
CA GLY A 83 12.94 -4.84 -19.76
C GLY A 83 11.77 -4.33 -18.93
N SER A 84 11.35 -3.08 -19.11
CA SER A 84 10.11 -2.57 -18.50
C SER A 84 8.89 -3.38 -18.96
N TYR A 85 8.80 -3.68 -20.26
CA TYR A 85 7.74 -4.57 -20.77
C TYR A 85 7.84 -5.98 -20.16
N ALA A 86 9.02 -6.59 -20.16
CA ALA A 86 9.23 -7.93 -19.63
C ALA A 86 8.86 -8.03 -18.14
N VAL A 87 9.29 -7.06 -17.33
CA VAL A 87 8.96 -6.97 -15.90
C VAL A 87 7.47 -6.76 -15.68
N ARG A 88 6.81 -5.88 -16.45
CA ARG A 88 5.36 -5.69 -16.35
C ARG A 88 4.60 -6.97 -16.64
N GLN A 89 4.95 -7.68 -17.72
CA GLN A 89 4.37 -8.98 -18.03
C GLN A 89 4.63 -10.00 -16.93
N HIS A 90 5.84 -10.03 -16.37
CA HIS A 90 6.20 -10.90 -15.27
C HIS A 90 5.29 -10.67 -14.06
N ILE A 91 5.22 -9.43 -13.54
CA ILE A 91 4.39 -9.06 -12.39
C ILE A 91 2.92 -9.48 -12.62
N MET A 92 2.35 -9.12 -13.78
CA MET A 92 0.97 -9.45 -14.11
C MET A 92 0.74 -10.97 -14.14
N GLN A 93 1.63 -11.73 -14.77
CA GLN A 93 1.50 -13.19 -14.85
C GLN A 93 1.66 -13.87 -13.49
N ARG A 94 2.51 -13.35 -12.59
CA ARG A 94 2.65 -13.89 -11.24
C ARG A 94 1.37 -13.72 -10.44
N ILE A 95 0.71 -12.57 -10.56
CA ILE A 95 -0.59 -12.28 -9.92
C ILE A 95 -1.72 -13.11 -10.54
N GLN A 96 -1.80 -13.21 -11.87
CA GLN A 96 -2.88 -13.94 -12.58
C GLN A 96 -2.94 -15.43 -12.27
N ARG A 97 -1.84 -16.03 -11.79
CA ARG A 97 -1.78 -17.45 -11.42
C ARG A 97 -2.33 -17.74 -10.03
N LEU A 98 -2.58 -16.69 -9.23
CA LEU A 98 -3.11 -16.80 -7.89
C LEU A 98 -4.61 -17.13 -7.92
N GLN A 99 -5.11 -17.73 -6.84
CA GLN A 99 -6.51 -18.11 -6.70
C GLN A 99 -7.37 -16.94 -6.24
N ALA A 100 -6.82 -16.02 -5.46
CA ALA A 100 -7.48 -14.79 -5.05
C ALA A 100 -7.85 -13.98 -6.31
N ASP A 101 -9.08 -13.45 -6.31
CA ASP A 101 -9.78 -12.87 -7.46
C ASP A 101 -9.27 -11.48 -7.83
N TRP A 102 -7.97 -11.37 -8.13
CA TRP A 102 -7.27 -10.14 -8.43
C TRP A 102 -7.74 -9.56 -9.77
N VAL A 103 -8.21 -8.31 -9.74
CA VAL A 103 -8.49 -7.54 -10.94
C VAL A 103 -7.27 -6.71 -11.29
N LEU A 104 -6.70 -6.98 -12.47
CA LEU A 104 -5.53 -6.27 -12.99
C LEU A 104 -5.95 -5.15 -13.94
N GLU A 105 -5.38 -3.98 -13.72
CA GLU A 105 -5.48 -2.81 -14.58
C GLU A 105 -4.08 -2.28 -14.89
N VAL A 106 -3.87 -1.84 -16.14
CA VAL A 106 -2.65 -1.17 -16.57
C VAL A 106 -3.01 0.27 -16.90
N ASP A 107 -2.44 1.21 -16.15
CA ASP A 107 -2.64 2.65 -16.33
C ASP A 107 -1.50 3.20 -17.19
N THR A 108 -1.70 3.18 -18.51
CA THR A 108 -0.72 3.66 -19.49
C THR A 108 -0.99 5.12 -19.86
N PHE A 109 0.05 5.95 -19.83
CA PHE A 109 -0.03 7.37 -20.17
C PHE A 109 1.28 7.89 -20.79
N LEU A 110 1.21 9.04 -21.46
CA LEU A 110 2.39 9.75 -21.96
C LEU A 110 2.81 10.84 -20.97
N GLY A 111 4.11 10.90 -20.66
CA GLY A 111 4.72 11.95 -19.84
C GLY A 111 5.87 12.63 -20.57
N GLN A 112 5.99 13.95 -20.41
CA GLN A 112 7.15 14.70 -20.89
C GLN A 112 8.35 14.43 -19.98
N THR A 113 9.48 14.04 -20.56
CA THR A 113 10.74 13.79 -19.85
C THR A 113 11.85 14.71 -20.40
N PRO A 114 13.04 14.77 -19.77
CA PRO A 114 14.22 15.41 -20.36
C PRO A 114 14.59 14.88 -21.76
N TYR A 115 14.14 13.66 -22.11
CA TYR A 115 14.39 13.02 -23.40
C TYR A 115 13.15 13.00 -24.31
N GLY A 116 12.21 13.92 -24.11
CA GLY A 116 10.96 13.99 -24.87
C GLY A 116 9.82 13.17 -24.25
N TYR A 117 8.72 13.04 -25.00
CA TYR A 117 7.57 12.25 -24.55
C TYR A 117 7.91 10.76 -24.48
N ARG A 118 7.58 10.14 -23.35
CA ARG A 118 7.69 8.69 -23.13
C ARG A 118 6.41 8.11 -22.57
N SER A 119 6.18 6.83 -22.87
CA SER A 119 5.06 6.07 -22.32
C SER A 119 5.47 5.43 -21.00
N PHE A 120 4.58 5.53 -20.01
CA PHE A 120 4.68 4.93 -18.69
C PHE A 120 3.48 4.03 -18.49
N SER A 121 3.59 3.00 -17.66
CA SER A 121 2.50 2.06 -17.39
C SER A 121 2.53 1.57 -15.95
N ASN A 122 1.72 2.18 -15.08
CA ASN A 122 1.52 1.65 -13.73
C ASN A 122 0.74 0.33 -13.80
N ILE A 123 0.99 -0.58 -12.85
CA ILE A 123 0.24 -1.82 -12.69
C ILE A 123 -0.56 -1.71 -11.39
N ILE A 124 -1.88 -1.88 -11.50
CA ILE A 124 -2.79 -1.87 -10.36
C ILE A 124 -3.43 -3.25 -10.26
N SER A 125 -3.32 -3.89 -9.10
CA SER A 125 -3.94 -5.18 -8.80
C SER A 125 -4.84 -5.02 -7.60
N THR A 126 -6.15 -5.25 -7.76
CA THR A 126 -7.15 -4.95 -6.74
C THR A 126 -7.98 -6.18 -6.40
N LEU A 127 -8.05 -6.53 -5.11
CA LEU A 127 -9.07 -7.46 -4.60
C LEU A 127 -10.34 -6.68 -4.26
N ASN A 128 -11.50 -7.26 -4.62
CA ASN A 128 -12.82 -6.66 -4.43
C ASN A 128 -12.86 -5.16 -4.80
N PRO A 129 -12.79 -4.78 -6.10
CA PRO A 129 -12.75 -3.38 -6.52
C PRO A 129 -13.93 -2.53 -6.04
N ALA A 130 -15.06 -3.16 -5.69
CA ALA A 130 -16.24 -2.50 -5.17
C ALA A 130 -16.17 -2.18 -3.66
N ALA A 131 -15.20 -2.72 -2.91
CA ALA A 131 -14.99 -2.35 -1.51
C ALA A 131 -14.71 -0.85 -1.40
N ARG A 132 -15.28 -0.16 -0.40
CA ARG A 132 -15.06 1.29 -0.26
C ARG A 132 -13.62 1.58 0.14
N ARG A 133 -12.99 0.68 0.89
CA ARG A 133 -11.65 0.86 1.44
C ARG A 133 -10.68 -0.22 0.99
N HIS A 134 -9.44 0.18 0.74
CA HIS A 134 -8.33 -0.72 0.45
C HIS A 134 -7.11 -0.35 1.29
N LEU A 135 -6.47 -1.35 1.89
CA LEU A 135 -5.07 -1.23 2.27
C LEU A 135 -4.25 -1.26 0.98
N VAL A 136 -3.40 -0.25 0.76
CA VAL A 136 -2.57 -0.16 -0.45
C VAL A 136 -1.12 -0.46 -0.09
N LEU A 137 -0.55 -1.48 -0.72
CA LEU A 137 0.89 -1.72 -0.71
C LEU A 137 1.45 -1.28 -2.05
N ALA A 138 2.56 -0.55 -2.03
CA ALA A 138 3.14 -0.06 -3.27
C ALA A 138 4.66 -0.07 -3.27
N CYS A 139 5.20 -0.23 -4.47
CA CYS A 139 6.59 0.02 -4.84
C CYS A 139 6.62 0.60 -6.26
N HIS A 140 7.81 0.93 -6.75
CA HIS A 140 8.02 1.18 -8.17
C HIS A 140 8.73 0.00 -8.81
N TYR A 141 8.40 -0.32 -10.06
CA TYR A 141 9.01 -1.45 -10.77
C TYR A 141 10.05 -1.04 -11.78
N ASP A 142 10.15 0.25 -12.11
CA ASP A 142 11.21 0.74 -12.99
C ASP A 142 12.58 0.64 -12.31
N SER A 143 13.64 0.74 -13.11
CA SER A 143 15.00 0.95 -12.64
C SER A 143 15.50 2.27 -13.20
N LYS A 144 16.30 3.00 -12.44
CA LYS A 144 16.94 4.23 -12.91
C LYS A 144 17.69 4.03 -14.22
N PHE A 145 17.51 4.95 -15.16
CA PHE A 145 18.28 4.96 -16.41
C PHE A 145 19.72 5.39 -16.13
N PHE A 146 20.67 4.56 -16.54
CA PHE A 146 22.10 4.89 -16.57
C PHE A 146 22.69 4.42 -17.90
N HIS A 147 23.69 5.14 -18.40
CA HIS A 147 24.52 4.61 -19.47
C HIS A 147 25.31 3.40 -18.96
N HIS A 148 25.49 2.40 -19.83
CA HIS A 148 26.27 1.22 -19.50
C HIS A 148 27.73 1.63 -19.23
N TRP A 149 28.33 1.05 -18.20
CA TRP A 149 29.71 1.34 -17.81
C TRP A 149 30.44 0.03 -17.58
N ASP A 150 31.55 -0.20 -18.29
CA ASP A 150 32.43 -1.36 -18.05
C ASP A 150 31.65 -2.69 -18.08
N ASN A 151 30.83 -2.88 -19.12
CA ASN A 151 29.91 -4.02 -19.30
C ASN A 151 28.92 -4.26 -18.15
N ARG A 152 28.72 -3.27 -17.28
CA ARG A 152 27.73 -3.31 -16.18
C ARG A 152 26.47 -2.53 -16.55
N VAL A 153 25.36 -3.06 -16.07
CA VAL A 153 24.03 -2.45 -16.19
C VAL A 153 23.45 -2.21 -14.80
N PHE A 154 22.71 -1.12 -14.64
CA PHE A 154 22.00 -0.86 -13.39
C PHE A 154 20.69 -1.63 -13.38
N VAL A 155 20.51 -2.48 -12.37
CA VAL A 155 19.32 -3.33 -12.22
C VAL A 155 18.50 -3.00 -10.99
N GLY A 156 18.84 -1.97 -10.20
CA GLY A 156 18.02 -1.53 -9.06
C GLY A 156 17.52 -2.68 -8.16
N ALA A 157 18.43 -3.49 -7.61
CA ALA A 157 18.06 -4.69 -6.86
C ALA A 157 17.23 -4.34 -5.61
N THR A 158 17.74 -3.44 -4.77
CA THR A 158 17.00 -2.90 -3.63
C THR A 158 16.03 -1.80 -4.01
N ASP A 159 16.09 -1.34 -5.27
CA ASP A 159 15.49 -0.08 -5.73
C ASP A 159 14.84 -0.24 -7.12
N SER A 160 13.69 -0.92 -7.23
CA SER A 160 12.93 -1.60 -6.17
C SER A 160 12.54 -3.04 -6.56
N ALA A 161 13.46 -3.81 -7.13
CA ALA A 161 13.19 -5.20 -7.51
C ALA A 161 12.84 -6.09 -6.29
N VAL A 162 13.54 -5.94 -5.16
CA VAL A 162 13.23 -6.64 -3.90
C VAL A 162 11.85 -6.25 -3.37
N PRO A 163 11.49 -4.97 -3.22
CA PRO A 163 10.11 -4.56 -2.89
C PRO A 163 9.03 -5.16 -3.79
N CYS A 164 9.25 -5.19 -5.12
CA CYS A 164 8.34 -5.84 -6.05
C CYS A 164 8.16 -7.33 -5.73
N ALA A 165 9.26 -8.04 -5.53
CA ALA A 165 9.24 -9.47 -5.20
C ALA A 165 8.58 -9.75 -3.85
N MET A 166 8.77 -8.89 -2.84
CA MET A 166 8.10 -9.00 -1.54
C MET A 166 6.58 -8.89 -1.67
N MET A 167 6.08 -7.98 -2.51
CA MET A 167 4.63 -7.85 -2.75
C MET A 167 4.05 -9.06 -3.47
N LEU A 168 4.77 -9.61 -4.46
CA LEU A 168 4.37 -10.84 -5.16
C LEU A 168 4.35 -12.06 -4.23
N GLU A 169 5.39 -12.21 -3.40
CA GLU A 169 5.47 -13.29 -2.42
C GLU A 169 4.40 -13.17 -1.34
N LEU A 170 4.08 -11.95 -0.87
CA LEU A 170 2.97 -11.73 0.05
C LEU A 170 1.65 -12.19 -0.56
N ALA A 171 1.37 -11.80 -1.81
CA ALA A 171 0.15 -12.20 -2.51
C ALA A 171 0.07 -13.73 -2.66
N ARG A 172 1.20 -14.39 -2.95
CA ARG A 172 1.29 -15.86 -3.06
C ARG A 172 1.15 -16.57 -1.71
N ALA A 173 1.86 -16.12 -0.68
CA ALA A 173 1.88 -16.75 0.64
C ALA A 173 0.52 -16.65 1.34
N LEU A 174 -0.21 -15.56 1.11
CA LEU A 174 -1.52 -15.30 1.69
C LEU A 174 -2.70 -15.63 0.74
N ASP A 175 -2.44 -16.25 -0.41
CA ASP A 175 -3.43 -16.43 -1.49
C ASP A 175 -4.73 -17.09 -1.00
N LYS A 176 -4.63 -18.15 -0.19
CA LYS A 176 -5.80 -18.85 0.38
C LYS A 176 -6.61 -17.96 1.34
N GLN A 177 -5.92 -17.17 2.16
CA GLN A 177 -6.54 -16.25 3.10
C GLN A 177 -7.21 -15.10 2.34
N LEU A 178 -6.55 -14.57 1.31
CA LEU A 178 -7.07 -13.50 0.46
C LEU A 178 -8.27 -13.96 -0.38
N LEU A 179 -8.30 -15.23 -0.79
CA LEU A 179 -9.46 -15.83 -1.45
C LEU A 179 -10.73 -15.79 -0.58
N SER A 180 -10.59 -15.86 0.75
CA SER A 180 -11.75 -15.76 1.65
C SER A 180 -12.48 -14.41 1.57
N LEU A 181 -11.80 -13.34 1.12
CA LEU A 181 -12.41 -12.02 0.90
C LEU A 181 -13.46 -12.04 -0.23
N LYS A 182 -13.38 -13.02 -1.14
CA LYS A 182 -14.41 -13.27 -2.18
C LYS A 182 -15.65 -13.96 -1.60
N ASN A 183 -15.44 -14.89 -0.67
CA ASN A 183 -16.46 -15.84 -0.20
C ASN A 183 -17.22 -15.35 1.04
N ALA A 184 -16.88 -14.19 1.59
CA ALA A 184 -17.64 -13.53 2.64
C ALA A 184 -19.03 -13.08 2.11
N SER A 185 -19.96 -14.02 2.07
CA SER A 185 -21.37 -13.80 1.77
C SER A 185 -22.07 -13.17 2.99
N ASP A 186 -23.03 -12.30 2.69
CA ASP A 186 -23.90 -11.51 3.58
C ASP A 186 -23.33 -10.23 4.23
N SER A 187 -22.01 -10.10 4.37
CA SER A 187 -21.36 -8.82 4.68
C SER A 187 -20.00 -8.73 3.98
N LYS A 188 -20.01 -8.37 2.70
CA LYS A 188 -18.75 -8.15 1.94
C LYS A 188 -17.85 -7.21 2.76
N PRO A 189 -16.60 -7.59 3.03
CA PRO A 189 -15.71 -6.75 3.82
C PRO A 189 -15.53 -5.41 3.11
N ASP A 190 -15.80 -4.34 3.83
CA ASP A 190 -15.66 -2.98 3.32
C ASP A 190 -14.20 -2.55 3.15
N LEU A 191 -13.28 -3.36 3.68
CA LEU A 191 -11.84 -3.23 3.55
C LEU A 191 -11.27 -4.42 2.76
N SER A 192 -10.54 -4.15 1.68
CA SER A 192 -9.78 -5.16 0.93
C SER A 192 -8.31 -4.74 0.72
N LEU A 193 -7.61 -5.38 -0.21
CA LEU A 193 -6.19 -5.16 -0.50
C LEU A 193 -5.99 -4.71 -1.96
N GLN A 194 -5.11 -3.73 -2.16
CA GLN A 194 -4.66 -3.28 -3.47
C GLN A 194 -3.13 -3.23 -3.50
N LEU A 195 -2.55 -3.67 -4.62
CA LEU A 195 -1.13 -3.59 -4.91
C LEU A 195 -0.92 -2.62 -6.07
N ILE A 196 0.02 -1.68 -5.92
CA ILE A 196 0.38 -0.75 -7.00
C ILE A 196 1.88 -0.85 -7.27
N PHE A 197 2.23 -1.11 -8.52
CA PHE A 197 3.60 -1.07 -9.02
C PHE A 197 3.72 0.14 -9.93
N PHE A 198 4.31 1.22 -9.43
CA PHE A 198 4.49 2.46 -10.17
C PHE A 198 5.57 2.33 -11.24
N ASP A 199 5.37 2.99 -12.37
CA ASP A 199 6.38 3.19 -13.41
C ASP A 199 6.95 4.61 -13.34
N GLY A 200 8.22 4.77 -13.71
CA GLY A 200 8.90 6.06 -13.71
C GLY A 200 8.87 6.76 -12.35
N GLU A 201 9.22 6.08 -11.27
CA GLU A 201 9.54 6.77 -10.03
C GLU A 201 10.79 7.63 -10.22
N GLU A 202 11.77 7.04 -10.92
CA GLU A 202 13.11 7.58 -11.05
C GLU A 202 13.17 8.76 -12.01
N ALA A 203 14.06 9.70 -11.69
CA ALA A 203 14.48 10.74 -12.62
C ALA A 203 15.25 10.12 -13.78
N PHE A 204 14.97 10.58 -15.01
CA PHE A 204 15.72 10.22 -16.21
C PHE A 204 17.11 10.87 -16.25
N LEU A 205 17.25 12.06 -15.68
CA LEU A 205 18.50 12.82 -15.67
C LEU A 205 18.80 13.35 -14.26
N HIS A 206 17.99 14.29 -13.78
CA HIS A 206 18.21 14.96 -12.50
C HIS A 206 16.90 15.05 -11.75
N TRP A 207 16.90 14.53 -10.51
CA TRP A 207 15.72 14.57 -9.67
C TRP A 207 15.20 16.00 -9.50
N SER A 208 13.98 16.23 -9.96
CA SER A 208 13.29 17.51 -9.90
C SER A 208 11.78 17.27 -9.85
N PRO A 209 10.97 18.28 -9.48
CA PRO A 209 9.51 18.12 -9.48
C PRO A 209 8.91 17.69 -10.84
N GLN A 210 9.62 17.95 -11.95
CA GLN A 210 9.21 17.59 -13.30
C GLN A 210 9.82 16.25 -13.75
N ASP A 211 11.07 15.97 -13.36
CA ASP A 211 11.81 14.74 -13.68
C ASP A 211 11.89 13.80 -12.47
N SER A 212 10.72 13.33 -12.03
CA SER A 212 10.55 12.27 -11.02
C SER A 212 9.07 11.92 -10.90
N LEU A 213 8.77 10.78 -10.27
CA LEU A 213 7.42 10.45 -9.80
C LEU A 213 6.35 10.46 -10.88
N TYR A 214 6.69 10.09 -12.11
CA TYR A 214 5.81 10.16 -13.27
C TYR A 214 4.53 9.35 -13.03
N GLY A 215 4.68 8.07 -12.71
CA GLY A 215 3.57 7.14 -12.48
C GLY A 215 2.70 7.52 -11.30
N SER A 216 3.30 7.88 -10.17
CA SER A 216 2.57 8.18 -8.94
C SER A 216 1.86 9.53 -8.99
N ARG A 217 2.44 10.57 -9.61
CA ARG A 217 1.74 11.85 -9.85
C ARG A 217 0.53 11.65 -10.77
N HIS A 218 0.70 10.92 -11.87
CA HIS A 218 -0.40 10.61 -12.79
C HIS A 218 -1.53 9.86 -12.09
N LEU A 219 -1.20 8.74 -11.42
CA LEU A 219 -2.21 7.89 -10.79
C LEU A 219 -2.90 8.60 -9.63
N ALA A 220 -2.18 9.38 -8.81
CA ALA A 220 -2.81 10.15 -7.74
C ALA A 220 -3.84 11.15 -8.27
N ALA A 221 -3.52 11.87 -9.35
CA ALA A 221 -4.46 12.80 -10.00
C ALA A 221 -5.68 12.07 -10.60
N LYS A 222 -5.46 10.92 -11.25
CA LYS A 222 -6.53 10.06 -11.77
C LYS A 222 -7.45 9.57 -10.64
N MET A 223 -6.86 9.10 -9.54
CA MET A 223 -7.62 8.58 -8.39
C MET A 223 -8.37 9.70 -7.64
N ALA A 224 -7.82 10.92 -7.60
CA ALA A 224 -8.51 12.08 -7.02
C ALA A 224 -9.74 12.51 -7.83
N SER A 225 -9.71 12.29 -9.15
CA SER A 225 -10.79 12.63 -10.09
C SER A 225 -11.75 11.48 -10.38
N THR A 226 -11.48 10.27 -9.86
CA THR A 226 -12.33 9.09 -10.09
C THR A 226 -13.25 8.86 -8.88
N PRO A 227 -14.58 8.98 -9.03
CA PRO A 227 -15.52 8.75 -7.94
C PRO A 227 -15.43 7.33 -7.36
N HIS A 228 -15.48 7.21 -6.04
CA HIS A 228 -15.42 5.91 -5.35
C HIS A 228 -16.21 5.94 -4.04
N PRO A 229 -17.08 4.96 -3.73
CA PRO A 229 -17.44 3.81 -4.58
C PRO A 229 -18.15 4.24 -5.88
N PRO A 230 -18.34 3.35 -6.87
CA PRO A 230 -19.00 3.69 -8.13
C PRO A 230 -20.34 4.41 -7.92
N GLY A 231 -20.51 5.57 -8.55
CA GLY A 231 -21.70 6.41 -8.41
C GLY A 231 -21.66 7.43 -7.28
N ALA A 232 -20.59 7.47 -6.47
CA ALA A 232 -20.38 8.52 -5.48
C ALA A 232 -20.29 9.91 -6.14
N ARG A 233 -20.69 10.96 -5.42
CA ARG A 233 -20.65 12.35 -5.90
C ARG A 233 -19.63 13.22 -5.15
N ASP A 234 -19.22 12.78 -3.97
CA ASP A 234 -18.45 13.55 -2.99
C ASP A 234 -17.21 12.81 -2.48
N THR A 235 -17.00 11.57 -2.91
CA THR A 235 -15.83 10.76 -2.56
C THR A 235 -15.15 10.19 -3.80
N ASN A 236 -13.85 9.95 -3.70
CA ASN A 236 -12.99 9.48 -4.80
C ASN A 236 -12.07 8.33 -4.34
N GLN A 237 -11.34 7.71 -5.26
CA GLN A 237 -10.50 6.55 -4.94
C GLN A 237 -9.42 6.84 -3.88
N LEU A 238 -8.93 8.09 -3.76
CA LEU A 238 -7.98 8.45 -2.70
C LEU A 238 -8.58 8.40 -1.29
N HIS A 239 -9.89 8.61 -1.15
CA HIS A 239 -10.57 8.49 0.14
C HIS A 239 -10.58 7.05 0.64
N GLY A 240 -10.69 6.09 -0.29
CA GLY A 240 -10.69 4.64 -0.02
C GLY A 240 -9.37 4.08 0.46
N MET A 241 -8.25 4.80 0.24
CA MET A 241 -6.95 4.36 0.73
C MET A 241 -6.85 4.48 2.26
N VAL A 242 -6.74 3.34 2.95
CA VAL A 242 -6.61 3.27 4.41
C VAL A 242 -5.20 3.63 4.86
N SER A 243 -4.20 3.04 4.21
CA SER A 243 -2.79 3.35 4.41
C SER A 243 -2.04 3.02 3.12
N LEU A 244 -0.94 3.72 2.89
CA LEU A 244 0.00 3.43 1.82
C LEU A 244 1.30 2.93 2.45
N GLY A 245 1.47 1.62 2.46
CA GLY A 245 2.72 0.99 2.87
C GLY A 245 3.72 1.06 1.72
N SER A 246 4.66 2.01 1.77
CA SER A 246 5.84 2.00 0.91
C SER A 246 6.87 1.03 1.49
N ILE A 247 7.06 -0.12 0.84
CA ILE A 247 8.23 -0.97 1.10
C ILE A 247 9.42 -0.22 0.46
N ARG A 248 10.44 0.15 1.27
CA ARG A 248 11.53 1.11 0.93
C ARG A 248 11.88 1.14 -0.57
N GLY A 249 11.88 2.37 -1.12
CA GLY A 249 12.05 2.67 -2.56
C GLY A 249 10.90 3.51 -3.15
N ALA A 250 9.73 3.55 -2.49
CA ALA A 250 8.59 4.38 -2.92
C ALA A 250 8.38 5.64 -2.03
N ALA A 251 9.44 6.42 -1.79
CA ALA A 251 9.33 7.72 -1.09
C ALA A 251 8.26 8.63 -1.72
N ALA A 252 8.02 8.43 -3.02
CA ALA A 252 7.11 9.16 -3.88
C ALA A 252 5.61 9.01 -3.60
N ALA A 253 5.15 7.78 -3.34
CA ALA A 253 3.73 7.48 -3.44
C ALA A 253 2.96 8.05 -2.23
N GLY A 254 3.61 8.10 -1.06
CA GLY A 254 3.11 8.79 0.13
C GLY A 254 2.99 10.30 -0.08
N ALA A 255 4.01 10.92 -0.67
CA ALA A 255 4.03 12.35 -0.94
C ALA A 255 2.98 12.76 -1.99
N ALA A 256 2.86 12.02 -3.10
CA ALA A 256 1.86 12.28 -4.14
C ALA A 256 0.42 12.07 -3.63
N SER A 257 0.19 11.05 -2.80
CA SER A 257 -1.11 10.82 -2.16
C SER A 257 -1.47 11.93 -1.17
N GLN A 258 -0.51 12.39 -0.35
CA GLN A 258 -0.73 13.49 0.58
C GLN A 258 -1.00 14.81 -0.15
N GLU A 259 -0.20 15.16 -1.15
CA GLU A 259 -0.39 16.40 -1.92
C GLU A 259 -1.73 16.41 -2.68
N ALA A 260 -2.12 15.27 -3.26
CA ALA A 260 -3.42 15.15 -3.93
C ALA A 260 -4.60 15.22 -2.94
N LYS A 261 -4.46 14.66 -1.73
CA LYS A 261 -5.47 14.79 -0.66
C LYS A 261 -5.62 16.23 -0.17
N THR A 262 -4.53 16.99 -0.09
CA THR A 262 -4.58 18.42 0.30
C THR A 262 -5.29 19.28 -0.75
N LYS A 263 -5.19 18.93 -2.04
CA LYS A 263 -5.87 19.65 -3.14
C LYS A 263 -7.33 19.22 -3.35
N ALA A 264 -7.75 18.08 -2.78
CA ALA A 264 -9.10 17.53 -2.93
C ALA A 264 -10.06 17.91 -1.79
N ASN A 265 -9.54 18.49 -0.71
CA ASN A 265 -10.31 19.12 0.38
C ASN A 265 -10.39 20.63 0.18
#